data_AF-A0A7S3AT67-F1
#
_entry.id   AF-A0A7S3AT67-F1
#
_cell.length_a   1.000
_cell.length_b   1.000
_cell.length_c   1.000
_cell.angle_alpha   90.00
_cell.angle_beta   90.00
_cell.angle_gamma   90.00
#
_symmetry.space_group_name_H-M   'P 1'
#
loop_
_entity.id
_entity.type
_entity.pdbx_description
1 polymer ?
#
loop_
_entity_poly.entity_id
_entity_poly.type
_entity_poly.pdbx_seq_one_letter_code
_entity_poly.pdbx_strand_id
1 'polypeptide(L)'
;STRAYEAATSGCIPLVMQDGIEQAFEDILPWSLFSLRMNNSVSQIAHLDDTIRKIPPDTYRKLRSVLYCVWPRLLWLRHDPGAVTPLPGQEQLLRYDAFESVMWTLRKRLRGDIGWPKDWDEGCAAVTKYFKDPPSSLGSRPWAPWANYEFDVPST
;
A
#
# COMPACT_ATOMS: atom_id res chain seq x y z
N SER A 1 2.94 -12.91 -2.49
CA SER A 1 4.43 -12.88 -2.56
C SER A 1 4.96 -11.82 -1.60
N THR A 2 6.06 -12.06 -0.87
CA THR A 2 6.68 -11.03 0.01
C THR A 2 7.10 -9.78 -0.75
N ARG A 3 7.47 -9.93 -2.04
CA ARG A 3 7.90 -8.82 -2.90
C ARG A 3 6.83 -7.77 -3.14
N ALA A 4 5.56 -8.16 -3.18
CA ALA A 4 4.46 -7.22 -3.36
C ALA A 4 4.32 -6.30 -2.12
N TYR A 5 4.51 -6.87 -0.93
CA TYR A 5 4.53 -6.11 0.32
C TYR A 5 5.75 -5.19 0.37
N GLU A 6 6.96 -5.69 0.08
CA GLU A 6 8.19 -4.87 0.06
C GLU A 6 8.11 -3.71 -0.94
N ALA A 7 7.50 -3.93 -2.11
CA ALA A 7 7.25 -2.86 -3.08
C ALA A 7 6.32 -1.80 -2.49
N ALA A 8 5.18 -2.23 -1.95
CA ALA A 8 4.19 -1.35 -1.35
C ALA A 8 4.76 -0.59 -0.13
N THR A 9 5.53 -1.24 0.75
CA THR A 9 6.16 -0.60 1.91
C THR A 9 7.11 0.50 1.49
N SER A 10 7.77 0.34 0.34
CA SER A 10 8.69 1.30 -0.27
C SER A 10 7.98 2.39 -1.09
N GLY A 11 6.65 2.36 -1.20
CA GLY A 11 5.86 3.29 -2.01
C GLY A 11 5.82 2.96 -3.51
N CYS A 12 6.37 1.82 -3.92
CA CYS A 12 6.32 1.34 -5.28
C CYS A 12 4.99 0.64 -5.56
N ILE A 13 4.40 0.89 -6.73
CA ILE A 13 3.21 0.17 -7.20
C ILE A 13 3.59 -1.30 -7.42
N PRO A 14 2.93 -2.26 -6.75
CA PRO A 14 3.22 -3.67 -6.95
C PRO A 14 2.88 -4.12 -8.38
N LEU A 15 3.78 -4.88 -9.00
CA LEU A 15 3.52 -5.61 -10.23
C LEU A 15 3.25 -7.09 -9.89
N VAL A 16 2.07 -7.57 -10.23
CA VAL A 16 1.60 -8.93 -10.00
C VAL A 16 1.66 -9.69 -11.33
N MET A 17 2.62 -10.61 -11.45
CA MET A 17 2.77 -11.50 -12.61
C MET A 17 2.46 -12.95 -12.22
N GLN A 18 1.22 -13.19 -11.79
CA GLN A 18 0.74 -14.51 -11.39
C GLN A 18 -0.69 -14.70 -11.89
N ASP A 19 -0.87 -15.67 -12.77
CA ASP A 19 -2.18 -15.99 -13.35
C ASP A 19 -2.97 -16.91 -12.42
N GLY A 20 -4.24 -16.59 -12.18
CA GLY A 20 -5.15 -17.39 -11.34
C GLY A 20 -4.81 -17.41 -9.84
N ILE A 21 -3.91 -16.54 -9.38
CA ILE A 21 -3.52 -16.44 -7.97
C ILE A 21 -4.11 -15.19 -7.34
N GLU A 22 -4.82 -15.39 -6.23
CA GLU A 22 -5.28 -14.32 -5.36
C GLU A 22 -4.15 -13.83 -4.46
N GLN A 23 -4.06 -12.53 -4.27
CA GLN A 23 -3.15 -11.92 -3.30
C GLN A 23 -3.73 -12.07 -1.89
N ALA A 24 -2.83 -12.08 -0.90
CA ALA A 24 -3.30 -12.11 0.47
C ALA A 24 -4.13 -10.86 0.75
N PHE A 25 -5.28 -11.08 1.38
CA PHE A 25 -6.27 -10.06 1.67
C PHE A 25 -6.94 -9.43 0.43
N GLU A 26 -6.94 -10.09 -0.74
CA GLU A 26 -7.62 -9.56 -1.94
C GLU A 26 -9.14 -9.41 -1.77
N ASP A 27 -9.75 -10.17 -0.85
CA ASP A 27 -11.14 -9.99 -0.41
C ASP A 27 -11.42 -8.64 0.27
N ILE A 28 -10.39 -7.97 0.79
CA ILE A 28 -10.51 -6.77 1.63
C ILE A 28 -9.66 -5.58 1.14
N LEU A 29 -8.62 -5.84 0.33
CA LEU A 29 -7.70 -4.85 -0.23
C LEU A 29 -7.85 -4.78 -1.76
N PRO A 30 -7.92 -3.57 -2.37
CA PRO A 30 -8.43 -3.46 -3.72
C PRO A 30 -7.23 -3.57 -4.63
N TRP A 31 -6.65 -4.76 -4.72
CA TRP A 31 -5.38 -4.95 -5.41
C TRP A 31 -5.41 -4.36 -6.82
N SER A 32 -6.53 -4.50 -7.54
CA SER A 32 -6.73 -3.90 -8.87
C SER A 32 -6.67 -2.37 -8.91
N LEU A 33 -6.86 -1.68 -7.79
CA LEU A 33 -6.84 -0.22 -7.69
C LEU A 33 -5.47 0.35 -7.29
N PHE A 34 -4.54 -0.47 -6.80
CA PHE A 34 -3.21 -0.01 -6.39
C PHE A 34 -2.03 -0.87 -6.88
N SER A 35 -2.31 -1.90 -7.68
CA SER A 35 -1.31 -2.75 -8.30
C SER A 35 -1.56 -2.90 -9.80
N LEU A 36 -0.53 -3.28 -10.53
CA LEU A 36 -0.62 -3.68 -11.92
C LEU A 36 -0.63 -5.21 -11.98
N ARG A 37 -1.60 -5.79 -12.68
CA ARG A 37 -1.62 -7.23 -12.95
C ARG A 37 -1.29 -7.46 -14.42
N MET A 38 -0.30 -8.31 -14.68
CA MET A 38 0.09 -8.74 -16.01
C MET A 38 0.14 -10.27 -16.04
N ASN A 39 -0.15 -10.86 -17.19
CA ASN A 39 -0.01 -12.31 -17.32
C ASN A 39 1.46 -12.74 -17.19
N ASN A 40 1.70 -13.99 -16.82
CA ASN A 40 3.05 -14.51 -16.60
C ASN A 40 3.60 -15.27 -17.82
N SER A 41 3.04 -15.05 -19.01
CA SER A 41 3.51 -15.71 -20.23
C SER A 41 4.94 -15.27 -20.59
N VAL A 42 5.70 -16.17 -21.22
CA VAL A 42 7.07 -15.88 -21.69
C VAL A 42 7.09 -14.66 -22.63
N SER A 43 6.07 -14.52 -23.49
CA SER A 43 5.95 -13.38 -24.40
C SER A 43 5.77 -12.06 -23.65
N GLN A 44 4.92 -12.03 -22.61
CA GLN A 44 4.72 -10.84 -21.79
C GLN A 44 5.98 -10.47 -21.01
N ILE A 45 6.68 -11.46 -20.46
CA ILE A 45 7.94 -11.25 -19.74
C ILE A 45 9.02 -10.68 -20.67
N ALA A 46 9.10 -11.18 -21.90
CA ALA A 46 10.07 -10.70 -22.89
C ALA A 46 9.88 -9.22 -23.29
N HIS A 47 8.65 -8.71 -23.23
CA HIS A 47 8.30 -7.33 -23.58
C HIS A 47 7.91 -6.49 -22.36
N LEU A 48 8.36 -6.88 -21.16
CA LEU A 48 7.92 -6.26 -19.91
C LEU A 48 8.34 -4.79 -19.82
N ASP A 49 9.59 -4.47 -20.15
CA ASP A 49 10.11 -3.09 -20.12
C ASP A 49 9.29 -2.17 -21.05
N ASP A 50 9.06 -2.60 -22.30
CA ASP A 50 8.24 -1.88 -23.27
C ASP A 50 6.81 -1.68 -22.77
N THR A 51 6.23 -2.71 -22.14
CA THR A 51 4.86 -2.64 -21.60
C THR A 51 4.78 -1.62 -20.46
N ILE A 52 5.72 -1.68 -19.51
CA ILE A 52 5.76 -0.77 -18.35
C ILE A 52 5.98 0.68 -18.80
N ARG A 53 6.89 0.92 -19.75
CA ARG A 53 7.16 2.27 -20.30
C ARG A 53 5.95 2.91 -20.99
N LYS A 54 5.07 2.10 -21.57
CA LYS A 54 3.85 2.58 -22.25
C LYS A 54 2.72 2.95 -21.29
N ILE A 55 2.84 2.61 -20.01
CA ILE A 55 1.81 2.97 -19.03
C ILE A 55 1.81 4.50 -18.84
N PRO A 56 0.67 5.18 -19.02
CA PRO A 56 0.61 6.63 -18.88
C PRO A 56 0.92 7.09 -17.45
N PRO A 57 1.61 8.24 -17.26
CA PRO A 57 1.87 8.82 -15.94
C PRO A 57 0.62 8.96 -15.05
N ASP A 58 -0.53 9.30 -15.63
CA ASP A 58 -1.79 9.42 -14.87
C ASP A 58 -2.28 8.10 -14.29
N THR A 59 -1.97 6.98 -14.95
CA THR A 59 -2.28 5.64 -14.42
C THR A 59 -1.44 5.38 -13.18
N TYR A 60 -0.14 5.68 -13.24
CA TYR A 60 0.76 5.57 -12.10
C TYR A 60 0.31 6.44 -10.91
N ARG A 61 -0.08 7.69 -11.16
CA ARG A 61 -0.59 8.60 -10.12
C ARG A 61 -1.81 8.02 -9.42
N LYS A 62 -2.80 7.56 -10.19
CA LYS A 62 -4.02 6.93 -9.65
C LYS A 62 -3.68 5.72 -8.77
N LEU A 63 -2.88 4.78 -9.28
CA LEU A 63 -2.50 3.58 -8.51
C LEU A 63 -1.76 3.93 -7.23
N ARG A 64 -0.83 4.89 -7.29
CA ARG A 64 -0.05 5.33 -6.12
C ARG A 64 -0.91 6.07 -5.09
N SER A 65 -1.90 6.85 -5.53
CA SER A 65 -2.85 7.53 -4.63
C SER A 65 -3.70 6.54 -3.82
N VAL A 66 -4.07 5.40 -4.43
CA VAL A 66 -4.79 4.34 -3.70
C VAL A 66 -3.82 3.56 -2.80
N LEU A 67 -2.62 3.23 -3.30
CA LEU A 67 -1.57 2.58 -2.51
C LEU A 67 -1.32 3.36 -1.21
N TYR A 68 -1.31 4.69 -1.30
CA TYR A 68 -1.16 5.57 -0.16
C TYR A 68 -2.21 5.32 0.93
N CYS A 69 -3.49 5.27 0.59
CA CYS A 69 -4.56 4.97 1.55
C CYS A 69 -4.47 3.54 2.13
N VAL A 70 -3.96 2.58 1.34
CA VAL A 70 -3.85 1.17 1.73
C VAL A 70 -2.60 0.88 2.55
N TRP A 71 -1.56 1.69 2.43
CA TRP A 71 -0.22 1.44 2.96
C TRP A 71 -0.14 0.89 4.39
N PRO A 72 -0.79 1.48 5.42
CA PRO A 72 -0.70 0.93 6.78
C PRO A 72 -1.24 -0.50 6.85
N ARG A 73 -2.26 -0.86 6.06
CA ARG A 73 -2.87 -2.20 6.02
C ARG A 73 -1.92 -3.27 5.48
N LEU A 74 -0.78 -2.87 4.93
CA LEU A 74 0.29 -3.74 4.44
C LEU A 74 1.47 -3.84 5.43
N LEU A 75 1.42 -3.13 6.57
CA LEU A 75 2.51 -3.04 7.55
C LEU A 75 2.14 -3.66 8.91
N TRP A 76 3.11 -4.34 9.51
CA TRP A 76 3.03 -4.88 10.88
C TRP A 76 3.63 -3.91 11.89
N LEU A 77 2.98 -2.77 12.11
CA LEU A 77 3.54 -1.62 12.83
C LEU A 77 3.94 -1.92 14.29
N ARG A 78 3.14 -2.68 15.06
CA ARG A 78 3.47 -3.00 16.46
C ARG A 78 4.41 -4.21 16.64
N HIS A 79 4.69 -4.97 15.57
CA HIS A 79 5.27 -6.31 15.68
C HIS A 79 6.29 -6.66 14.60
N ASP A 80 7.03 -5.70 14.06
CA ASP A 80 8.20 -6.00 13.25
C ASP A 80 9.47 -6.01 14.11
N PRO A 81 9.86 -7.15 14.74
CA PRO A 81 11.15 -7.27 15.43
C PRO A 81 12.35 -7.14 14.47
N GLY A 82 12.13 -7.11 13.16
CA GLY A 82 13.14 -6.82 12.14
C GLY A 82 13.31 -5.33 11.83
N ALA A 83 12.35 -4.48 12.22
CA ALA A 83 12.48 -3.03 12.09
C ALA A 83 13.42 -2.50 13.18
N VAL A 84 14.71 -2.40 12.85
CA VAL A 84 15.75 -1.79 13.70
C VAL A 84 15.38 -0.36 14.14
N THR A 85 14.42 0.28 13.46
CA THR A 85 13.83 1.54 13.87
C THR A 85 12.33 1.55 13.53
N PRO A 86 11.42 1.57 14.53
CA PRO A 86 9.99 1.67 14.28
C PRO A 86 9.66 3.00 13.59
N LEU A 87 8.55 3.01 12.84
CA LEU A 87 8.04 4.24 12.25
C LEU A 87 7.67 5.21 13.38
N PRO A 88 8.20 6.46 13.40
CA PRO A 88 7.87 7.45 14.41
C PRO A 88 6.36 7.64 14.52
N GLY A 89 5.80 7.63 15.73
CA GLY A 89 4.37 7.85 16.00
C GLY A 89 3.41 6.91 15.25
N GLN A 90 3.87 5.72 14.85
CA GLN A 90 3.08 4.69 14.16
C GLN A 90 1.85 4.23 14.96
N GLU A 91 1.78 4.52 16.26
CA GLU A 91 0.64 4.26 17.12
C GLU A 91 -0.65 4.85 16.56
N GLN A 92 -0.55 5.98 15.84
CA GLN A 92 -1.66 6.65 15.17
C GLN A 92 -2.25 5.84 14.00
N LEU A 93 -1.47 4.93 13.43
CA LEU A 93 -1.85 4.11 12.27
C LEU A 93 -2.23 2.67 12.65
N LEU A 94 -2.02 2.25 13.92
CA LEU A 94 -2.28 0.87 14.36
C LEU A 94 -3.69 0.38 14.09
N ARG A 95 -4.70 1.27 14.18
CA ARG A 95 -6.09 0.94 13.87
C ARG A 95 -6.29 0.48 12.42
N TYR A 96 -5.38 0.85 11.53
CA TYR A 96 -5.44 0.59 10.10
C TYR A 96 -4.28 -0.30 9.63
N ASP A 97 -3.58 -0.99 10.54
CA ASP A 97 -2.42 -1.79 10.19
C ASP A 97 -2.79 -3.18 9.64
N ALA A 98 -1.79 -3.98 9.28
CA ALA A 98 -2.02 -5.34 8.78
C ALA A 98 -2.68 -6.24 9.83
N PHE A 99 -2.32 -6.10 11.12
CA PHE A 99 -2.91 -6.90 12.19
C PHE A 99 -4.40 -6.58 12.37
N GLU A 100 -4.77 -5.31 12.45
CA GLU A 100 -6.18 -4.93 12.57
C GLU A 100 -6.97 -5.32 11.32
N SER A 101 -6.36 -5.27 10.13
CA SER A 101 -6.99 -5.75 8.89
C SER A 101 -7.28 -7.26 8.93
N VAL A 102 -6.37 -8.07 9.47
CA VAL A 102 -6.59 -9.51 9.73
C VAL A 102 -7.74 -9.69 10.72
N MET A 103 -7.68 -9.02 11.87
CA MET A 103 -8.69 -9.14 12.92
C MET A 103 -10.07 -8.72 12.45
N TRP A 104 -10.15 -7.65 11.65
CA TRP A 104 -11.36 -7.21 10.98
C TRP A 104 -11.94 -8.30 10.07
N THR A 105 -11.11 -8.89 9.21
CA THR A 105 -11.51 -9.95 8.27
C THR A 105 -12.06 -11.17 8.99
N LEU A 106 -11.38 -11.60 10.06
CA LEU A 106 -11.82 -12.76 10.85
C LEU A 106 -13.17 -12.51 11.53
N ARG A 107 -13.36 -11.34 12.15
CA ARG A 107 -14.65 -10.95 12.79
C ARG A 107 -15.80 -10.90 11.78
N LYS A 108 -15.50 -10.48 10.55
CA LYS A 108 -16.45 -10.38 9.43
C LYS A 108 -16.86 -11.73 8.88
N ARG A 109 -15.89 -12.62 8.62
CA ARG A 109 -16.15 -14.00 8.20
C ARG A 109 -16.99 -14.77 9.22
N LEU A 110 -16.75 -14.58 10.52
CA LEU A 110 -17.59 -15.19 11.58
C LEU A 110 -19.07 -14.77 11.52
N ARG A 111 -19.38 -13.62 10.89
CA ARG A 111 -20.74 -13.07 10.77
C ARG A 111 -21.33 -13.21 9.37
N GLY A 112 -20.61 -13.80 8.41
CA GLY A 112 -21.05 -13.92 7.01
C GLY A 112 -21.12 -12.59 6.24
N ASP A 113 -20.44 -11.55 6.71
CA ASP A 113 -20.43 -10.20 6.13
C ASP A 113 -19.07 -10.00 5.44
N ILE A 114 -19.01 -10.00 4.10
CA ILE A 114 -17.79 -9.83 3.31
C ILE A 114 -17.83 -8.46 2.63
N GLY A 115 -16.70 -7.73 2.62
CA GLY A 115 -16.59 -6.46 1.91
C GLY A 115 -15.41 -5.60 2.37
N TRP A 116 -15.52 -4.30 2.11
CA TRP A 116 -14.52 -3.29 2.44
C TRP A 116 -14.52 -2.94 3.94
N PRO A 117 -13.36 -2.65 4.56
CA PRO A 117 -13.32 -1.95 5.82
C PRO A 117 -14.12 -0.65 5.73
N LYS A 118 -15.13 -0.50 6.61
CA LYS A 118 -15.97 0.72 6.65
C LYS A 118 -15.16 1.98 7.00
N ASP A 119 -13.95 1.80 7.52
CA ASP A 119 -13.02 2.84 7.91
C ASP A 119 -12.02 3.19 6.79
N TRP A 120 -12.37 2.93 5.53
CA TRP A 120 -11.52 3.30 4.39
C TRP A 120 -11.15 4.79 4.42
N ASP A 121 -12.15 5.68 4.47
CA ASP A 121 -11.95 7.12 4.45
C ASP A 121 -11.20 7.60 5.72
N GLU A 122 -11.56 7.06 6.88
CA GLU A 122 -10.87 7.34 8.15
C GLU A 122 -9.39 6.92 8.09
N GLY A 123 -9.11 5.75 7.53
CA GLY A 123 -7.77 5.21 7.36
C GLY A 123 -6.95 6.03 6.37
N CYS A 124 -7.53 6.40 5.22
CA CYS A 124 -6.83 7.24 4.27
C CYS A 124 -6.53 8.62 4.87
N ALA A 125 -7.50 9.26 5.55
CA ALA A 125 -7.29 10.53 6.24
C ALA A 125 -6.20 10.45 7.32
N ALA A 126 -6.12 9.33 8.06
CA ALA A 126 -5.07 9.11 9.05
C ALA A 126 -3.68 9.03 8.41
N VAL A 127 -3.55 8.33 7.28
CA VAL A 127 -2.29 8.28 6.51
C VAL A 127 -1.95 9.65 5.94
N THR A 128 -2.92 10.36 5.37
CA THR A 128 -2.78 11.75 4.91
C THR A 128 -2.22 12.65 6.00
N LYS A 129 -2.81 12.59 7.19
CA LYS A 129 -2.37 13.37 8.34
C LYS A 129 -0.96 12.98 8.78
N TYR A 130 -0.68 11.68 8.89
CA TYR A 130 0.63 11.16 9.32
C TYR A 130 1.78 11.68 8.45
N PHE A 131 1.59 11.72 7.13
CA PHE A 131 2.64 12.20 6.23
C PHE A 131 2.71 13.72 6.09
N LYS A 132 1.60 14.44 6.28
CA LYS A 132 1.59 15.92 6.31
C LYS A 132 2.21 16.48 7.58
N ASP A 133 1.89 15.87 8.72
CA ASP A 133 2.28 16.31 10.06
C ASP A 133 3.05 15.18 10.75
N PRO A 134 4.30 14.88 10.33
CA PRO A 134 5.04 13.77 10.89
C PRO A 134 5.31 13.95 12.39
N PRO A 135 5.35 12.86 13.16
CA PRO A 135 5.56 12.92 14.61
C PRO A 135 6.87 13.62 14.99
N SER A 136 6.80 14.50 16.00
CA SER A 136 7.92 15.33 16.47
C SER A 136 9.12 14.56 17.02
N SER A 137 8.98 13.25 17.28
CA SER A 137 10.03 12.35 17.77
C SER A 137 11.16 12.09 16.76
N LEU A 138 11.07 12.63 15.54
CA LEU A 138 12.07 12.49 14.48
C LEU A 138 13.38 13.27 14.69
N GLY A 139 13.45 14.15 15.70
CA GLY A 139 14.63 14.99 15.91
C GLY A 139 14.95 15.84 14.67
N SER A 140 16.24 16.09 14.41
CA SER A 140 16.71 16.87 13.26
C SER A 140 16.86 16.08 11.95
N ARG A 141 16.46 14.80 11.90
CA ARG A 141 16.58 14.01 10.66
C ARG A 141 15.49 14.44 9.67
N PRO A 142 15.85 14.72 8.40
CA PRO A 142 14.86 15.04 7.39
C PRO A 142 13.94 13.84 7.19
N TRP A 143 12.67 14.03 7.56
CA TRP A 143 11.60 13.10 7.25
C TRP A 143 11.30 13.21 5.75
N ALA A 144 11.66 12.18 4.99
CA ALA A 144 11.38 12.08 3.56
C ALA A 144 10.46 10.88 3.33
N PRO A 145 9.15 11.04 3.52
CA PRO A 145 8.24 9.95 3.22
C PRO A 145 8.28 9.67 1.72
N TRP A 146 8.26 8.40 1.35
CA TRP A 146 8.10 8.00 -0.07
C TRP A 146 6.82 8.58 -0.69
N ALA A 147 5.88 9.02 0.16
CA ALA A 147 4.66 9.69 -0.24
C ALA A 147 4.78 11.22 -0.37
N ASN A 148 5.99 11.77 -0.43
CA ASN A 148 6.18 13.15 -0.84
C ASN A 148 5.48 13.39 -2.19
N TYR A 149 4.58 14.37 -2.19
CA TYR A 149 3.60 14.76 -3.22
C TYR A 149 4.19 15.12 -4.61
N GLU A 150 5.48 14.89 -4.88
CA GLU A 150 6.17 15.31 -6.09
C GLU A 150 5.61 14.70 -7.39
N PHE A 151 4.78 13.65 -7.30
CA PHE A 151 4.11 13.07 -8.47
C PHE A 151 2.73 13.67 -8.78
N ASP A 152 2.20 14.52 -7.89
CA ASP A 152 0.88 15.16 -8.02
C ASP A 152 0.94 16.65 -8.39
N VAL A 153 2.15 17.23 -8.51
CA VAL A 153 2.31 18.56 -9.08
C VAL A 153 2.36 18.40 -10.60
N PRO A 154 1.43 19.01 -11.37
CA PRO A 154 1.57 19.07 -12.82
C PRO A 154 2.93 19.70 -13.11
N SER A 155 3.74 19.06 -13.97
CA SER A 155 4.88 19.74 -14.58
C SER A 155 4.34 20.98 -15.30
N THR A 156 4.59 22.15 -14.73
CA THR A 156 4.33 23.46 -15.36
C THR A 156 5.08 23.58 -16.67
#